data_AF-A0A9N9DNA8-F1
#
_entry.id   AF-A0A9N9DNA8-F1
#
_cell.length_a   1.000
_cell.length_b   1.000
_cell.length_c   1.000
_cell.angle_alpha   90.00
_cell.angle_beta   90.00
_cell.angle_gamma   90.00
#
_symmetry.space_group_name_H-M   'P 1'
#
loop_
_entity.id
_entity.type
_entity.pdbx_description
1 polymer ?
#
loop_
_entity_poly.entity_id
_entity_poly.type
_entity_poly.pdbx_seq_one_letter_code
_entity_poly.pdbx_strand_id
1 'polypeptide(L)'
;MSKEKKKKLNTNNKESEDSYRHLLKLAIAELNKNNYSAFICSLTSVIDHCKQENLAIEAKFWLALIYEKGLGFGSNEKNQAFNYYEEVFDSNSKFKEKARDHLIMCYSQGIGVKKDVSKAEELYSGKPKKIK
;
A
#
# COMPACT_ATOMS: atom_id res chain seq x y z
N MET A 1 11.46 -37.44 -9.94
CA MET A 1 11.15 -36.80 -8.64
C MET A 1 10.92 -35.27 -8.70
N SER A 2 10.64 -34.67 -9.87
CA SER A 2 10.70 -33.20 -10.07
C SER A 2 9.35 -32.50 -10.37
N LYS A 3 8.23 -33.22 -10.38
CA LYS A 3 6.89 -32.64 -10.66
C LYS A 3 5.94 -32.60 -9.44
N GLU A 4 6.11 -33.48 -8.46
CA GLU A 4 5.21 -33.55 -7.28
C GLU A 4 5.52 -32.52 -6.20
N LYS A 5 6.79 -32.11 -6.01
CA LYS A 5 7.17 -31.04 -5.06
C LYS A 5 6.68 -29.65 -5.50
N LYS A 6 6.58 -29.37 -6.81
CA LYS A 6 6.01 -28.11 -7.32
C LYS A 6 4.48 -28.04 -7.18
N LYS A 7 3.79 -29.19 -7.12
CA LYS A 7 2.33 -29.25 -7.00
C LYS A 7 1.84 -29.07 -5.56
N LYS A 8 2.56 -29.60 -4.56
CA LYS A 8 2.27 -29.39 -3.12
C LYS A 8 2.62 -27.99 -2.60
N LEU A 9 3.59 -27.31 -3.21
CA LEU A 9 3.94 -25.92 -2.84
C LEU A 9 2.89 -24.91 -3.34
N ASN A 10 2.15 -25.25 -4.39
CA ASN A 10 1.12 -24.39 -5.00
C ASN A 10 -0.22 -24.44 -4.23
N THR A 11 -0.56 -25.57 -3.60
CA THR A 11 -1.84 -25.72 -2.88
C THR A 11 -1.89 -24.95 -1.56
N ASN A 12 -0.81 -24.98 -0.75
CA ASN A 12 -0.76 -24.25 0.53
C ASN A 12 -0.66 -22.72 0.34
N ASN A 13 -0.04 -22.28 -0.76
CA ASN A 13 0.03 -20.85 -1.10
C ASN A 13 -1.33 -20.30 -1.56
N LYS A 14 -2.17 -21.13 -2.19
CA LYS A 14 -3.47 -20.69 -2.71
C LYS A 14 -4.53 -20.55 -1.60
N GLU A 15 -4.54 -21.47 -0.63
CA GLU A 15 -5.42 -21.37 0.55
C GLU A 15 -5.04 -20.20 1.47
N SER A 16 -3.74 -19.96 1.65
CA SER A 16 -3.27 -18.77 2.36
C SER A 16 -3.55 -17.49 1.56
N GLU A 17 -3.42 -17.50 0.23
CA GLU A 17 -3.80 -16.38 -0.63
C GLU A 17 -5.29 -16.04 -0.53
N ASP A 18 -6.17 -17.03 -0.60
CA ASP A 18 -7.61 -16.83 -0.45
C ASP A 18 -7.95 -16.32 0.96
N SER A 19 -7.22 -16.78 1.98
CA SER A 19 -7.34 -16.29 3.36
C SER A 19 -6.94 -14.82 3.50
N TYR A 20 -5.81 -14.39 2.91
CA TYR A 20 -5.38 -12.98 2.98
C TYR A 20 -6.21 -12.06 2.08
N ARG A 21 -6.69 -12.55 0.93
CA ARG A 21 -7.70 -11.83 0.13
C ARG A 21 -9.01 -11.67 0.89
N HIS A 22 -9.41 -12.67 1.67
CA HIS A 22 -10.57 -12.58 2.55
C HIS A 22 -10.33 -11.56 3.67
N LEU A 23 -9.15 -11.56 4.29
CA LEU A 23 -8.76 -10.56 5.29
C LEU A 23 -8.76 -9.15 4.71
N LEU A 24 -8.29 -8.94 3.48
CA LEU A 24 -8.35 -7.63 2.83
C LEU A 24 -9.80 -7.18 2.58
N LYS A 25 -10.69 -8.10 2.17
CA LYS A 25 -12.13 -7.80 2.00
C LYS A 25 -12.80 -7.47 3.34
N LEU A 26 -12.48 -8.22 4.40
CA LEU A 26 -12.95 -7.95 5.76
C LEU A 26 -12.46 -6.60 6.25
N ALA A 27 -11.18 -6.28 6.00
CA ALA A 27 -10.60 -5.01 6.33
C ALA A 27 -11.42 -3.87 5.67
N ILE A 28 -11.68 -3.94 4.36
CA ILE A 28 -12.50 -2.93 3.66
C ILE A 28 -13.93 -2.84 4.27
N ALA A 29 -14.48 -3.95 4.75
CA ALA A 29 -15.77 -3.93 5.44
C ALA A 29 -15.69 -3.28 6.84
N GLU A 30 -14.60 -3.48 7.59
CA GLU A 30 -14.36 -2.80 8.87
C GLU A 30 -14.15 -1.30 8.70
N LEU A 31 -13.56 -0.86 7.57
CA LEU A 31 -13.49 0.55 7.19
C LEU A 31 -14.88 1.18 7.11
N ASN A 32 -15.85 0.50 6.51
CA ASN A 32 -17.24 0.98 6.41
C ASN A 32 -17.95 1.06 7.76
N LYS A 33 -17.44 0.35 8.78
CA LYS A 33 -17.95 0.39 10.17
C LYS A 33 -17.17 1.38 11.05
N ASN A 34 -16.25 2.17 10.48
CA ASN A 34 -15.32 3.04 11.20
C ASN A 34 -14.47 2.32 12.26
N ASN A 35 -14.24 1.00 12.10
CA ASN A 35 -13.42 0.22 13.02
C ASN A 35 -11.95 0.19 12.55
N TYR A 36 -11.29 1.35 12.67
CA TYR A 36 -9.93 1.55 12.14
C TYR A 36 -8.88 0.68 12.83
N SER A 37 -9.07 0.34 14.12
CA SER A 37 -8.12 -0.51 14.86
C SER A 37 -8.06 -1.94 14.28
N ALA A 38 -9.23 -2.56 14.04
CA ALA A 38 -9.29 -3.90 13.45
C ALA A 38 -8.82 -3.91 11.99
N PHE A 39 -9.14 -2.83 11.26
CA PHE A 39 -8.68 -2.61 9.89
C PHE A 39 -7.15 -2.63 9.80
N ILE A 40 -6.48 -1.81 10.62
CA ILE A 40 -5.02 -1.68 10.63
C ILE A 40 -4.36 -2.99 11.02
N CYS A 41 -4.82 -3.66 12.09
CA CYS A 41 -4.28 -4.94 12.52
C CYS A 41 -4.34 -6.01 11.41
N SER A 42 -5.45 -6.02 10.65
CA SER A 42 -5.61 -6.90 9.50
C SER A 42 -4.60 -6.58 8.39
N LEU A 43 -4.41 -5.30 8.07
CA LEU A 43 -3.46 -4.88 7.03
C LEU A 43 -2.00 -5.13 7.43
N THR A 44 -1.61 -4.82 8.66
CA THR A 44 -0.26 -5.08 9.17
C THR A 44 0.04 -6.57 9.16
N SER A 45 -0.92 -7.40 9.57
CA SER A 45 -0.79 -8.87 9.49
C SER A 45 -0.60 -9.36 8.05
N VAL A 46 -1.29 -8.76 7.07
CA VAL A 46 -1.08 -9.08 5.65
C VAL A 46 0.32 -8.66 5.19
N ILE A 47 0.83 -7.51 5.62
CA ILE A 47 2.17 -7.03 5.26
C ILE A 47 3.26 -7.94 5.86
N ASP A 48 3.14 -8.33 7.12
CA ASP A 48 4.15 -9.10 7.84
C ASP A 48 4.19 -10.59 7.45
N HIS A 49 3.04 -11.17 7.07
CA HIS A 49 2.91 -12.60 6.81
C HIS A 49 2.75 -12.98 5.34
N CYS A 50 2.53 -12.02 4.42
CA CYS A 50 2.40 -12.36 3.01
C CYS A 50 3.77 -12.48 2.32
N LYS A 51 4.06 -13.68 1.80
CA LYS A 51 5.25 -13.93 0.95
C LYS A 51 5.11 -13.39 -0.48
N GLN A 52 3.94 -12.87 -0.85
CA GLN A 52 3.66 -12.37 -2.20
C GLN A 52 3.69 -10.85 -2.23
N GLU A 53 4.61 -10.29 -3.02
CA GLU A 53 4.84 -8.83 -3.10
C GLU A 53 3.56 -8.06 -3.48
N ASN A 54 2.76 -8.55 -4.44
CA ASN A 54 1.58 -7.81 -4.92
C ASN A 54 0.49 -7.58 -3.86
N LEU A 55 0.27 -8.53 -2.95
CA LEU A 55 -0.76 -8.40 -1.92
C LEU A 55 -0.29 -7.49 -0.78
N ALA A 56 1.00 -7.57 -0.44
CA ALA A 56 1.63 -6.63 0.49
C ALA A 56 1.56 -5.19 -0.04
N ILE A 57 1.74 -4.98 -1.35
CA ILE A 57 1.59 -3.67 -2.00
C ILE A 57 0.15 -3.14 -1.88
N GLU A 58 -0.87 -3.98 -2.12
CA GLU A 58 -2.28 -3.57 -1.95
C GLU A 58 -2.57 -3.17 -0.50
N ALA A 59 -2.07 -3.94 0.48
CA ALA A 59 -2.22 -3.61 1.90
C ALA A 59 -1.50 -2.30 2.29
N LYS A 60 -0.28 -2.06 1.78
CA LYS A 60 0.47 -0.82 1.98
C LYS A 60 -0.28 0.40 1.45
N PHE A 61 -0.91 0.31 0.28
CA PHE A 61 -1.73 1.39 -0.27
C PHE A 61 -2.90 1.76 0.66
N TRP A 62 -3.62 0.76 1.17
CA TRP A 62 -4.73 1.00 2.10
C TRP A 62 -4.26 1.55 3.44
N LEU A 63 -3.12 1.08 3.96
CA LEU A 63 -2.54 1.59 5.20
C LEU A 63 -2.10 3.05 5.05
N ALA A 64 -1.50 3.40 3.91
CA ALA A 64 -1.11 4.76 3.58
C ALA A 64 -2.32 5.72 3.60
N LEU A 65 -3.45 5.33 3.02
CA LEU A 65 -4.68 6.12 3.03
C LEU A 65 -5.20 6.43 4.44
N ILE A 66 -5.07 5.49 5.37
CA ILE A 66 -5.48 5.67 6.75
C ILE A 66 -4.58 6.66 7.47
N TYR A 67 -3.27 6.48 7.31
CA TYR A 67 -2.26 7.34 7.92
C TYR A 67 -2.30 8.77 7.35
N GLU A 68 -2.54 8.92 6.05
CA GLU A 68 -2.72 10.23 5.43
C GLU A 68 -3.93 10.98 6.03
N LYS A 69 -5.06 10.29 6.17
CA LYS A 69 -6.31 10.85 6.70
C LYS A 69 -6.34 10.99 8.22
N GLY A 70 -5.38 10.41 8.94
CA GLY A 70 -5.35 10.38 10.40
C GLY A 70 -6.54 9.63 11.00
N LEU A 71 -7.05 8.60 10.30
CA LEU A 71 -8.22 7.85 10.76
C LEU A 71 -7.80 6.88 11.88
N GLY A 72 -8.19 7.19 13.11
CA GLY A 72 -7.91 6.35 14.28
C GLY A 72 -6.52 6.52 14.91
N PHE A 73 -5.72 7.49 14.44
CA PHE A 73 -4.39 7.83 14.97
C PHE A 73 -4.19 9.34 15.10
N GLY A 74 -3.17 9.75 15.86
CA GLY A 74 -2.68 11.13 15.86
C GLY A 74 -2.11 11.50 14.48
N SER A 75 -1.82 12.77 14.22
CA SER A 75 -1.36 13.24 12.90
C SER A 75 0.04 12.75 12.46
N ASN A 76 0.65 11.82 13.21
CA ASN A 76 2.08 11.57 13.22
C ASN A 76 2.54 10.53 12.18
N GLU A 77 1.63 9.74 11.60
CA GLU A 77 1.98 8.69 10.64
C GLU A 77 1.99 9.18 9.18
N LYS A 78 1.75 10.47 8.91
CA LYS A 78 1.73 11.01 7.53
C LYS A 78 3.04 10.76 6.77
N ASN A 79 4.19 10.78 7.44
CA ASN A 79 5.48 10.46 6.81
C ASN A 79 5.55 8.98 6.39
N GLN A 80 4.95 8.10 7.18
CA GLN A 80 4.88 6.67 6.86
C GLN A 80 3.89 6.41 5.71
N ALA A 81 2.78 7.16 5.65
CA ALA A 81 1.88 7.14 4.50
C ALA A 81 2.62 7.48 3.19
N PHE A 82 3.42 8.54 3.23
CA PHE A 82 4.22 8.97 2.09
C PHE A 82 5.17 7.87 1.61
N ASN A 83 5.93 7.25 2.52
CA ASN A 83 6.84 6.15 2.19
C ASN A 83 6.11 4.96 1.53
N TYR A 84 4.94 4.57 2.06
CA TYR A 84 4.16 3.50 1.46
C TYR A 84 3.63 3.86 0.08
N TYR A 85 3.27 5.11 -0.18
CA TYR A 85 2.91 5.54 -1.53
C TYR A 85 4.10 5.46 -2.50
N GLU A 86 5.32 5.79 -2.08
CA GLU A 86 6.52 5.61 -2.92
C GLU A 86 6.74 4.13 -3.27
N GLU A 87 6.65 3.24 -2.28
CA GLU A 87 6.77 1.79 -2.53
C GLU A 87 5.70 1.24 -3.47
N VAL A 88 4.45 1.71 -3.34
CA VAL A 88 3.35 1.29 -4.23
C VAL A 88 3.56 1.85 -5.63
N PHE A 89 4.04 3.08 -5.77
CA PHE A 89 4.32 3.71 -7.06
C PHE A 89 5.47 3.02 -7.82
N ASP A 90 6.50 2.55 -7.11
CA ASP A 90 7.63 1.82 -7.70
C ASP A 90 7.29 0.36 -8.04
N SER A 91 6.18 -0.16 -7.53
CA SER A 91 5.71 -1.52 -7.84
C SER A 91 5.01 -1.62 -9.21
N ASN A 92 4.83 -2.84 -9.71
CA ASN A 92 4.01 -3.12 -10.91
C ASN A 92 2.52 -3.38 -10.57
N SER A 93 2.02 -2.73 -9.53
CA SER A 93 0.66 -2.93 -9.03
C SER A 93 -0.37 -2.08 -9.78
N LYS A 94 -1.61 -2.56 -9.83
CA LYS A 94 -2.79 -1.79 -10.30
C LYS A 94 -3.02 -0.49 -9.52
N PHE A 95 -2.42 -0.35 -8.32
CA PHE A 95 -2.51 0.85 -7.48
C PHE A 95 -1.46 1.91 -7.81
N LYS A 96 -0.51 1.63 -8.70
CA LYS A 96 0.58 2.54 -9.06
C LYS A 96 0.10 3.94 -9.42
N GLU A 97 -0.88 4.07 -10.33
CA GLU A 97 -1.40 5.38 -10.73
C GLU A 97 -2.09 6.12 -9.57
N LYS A 98 -2.84 5.40 -8.72
CA LYS A 98 -3.44 6.01 -7.53
C LYS A 98 -2.37 6.48 -6.54
N ALA A 99 -1.34 5.68 -6.30
CA ALA A 99 -0.23 6.06 -5.44
C ALA A 99 0.51 7.30 -5.97
N ARG A 100 0.69 7.40 -7.29
CA ARG A 100 1.22 8.61 -7.94
C ARG A 100 0.38 9.84 -7.63
N ASP A 101 -0.94 9.77 -7.75
CA ASP A 101 -1.84 10.90 -7.45
C ASP A 101 -1.70 11.34 -5.99
N HIS A 102 -1.62 10.38 -5.05
CA HIS A 102 -1.37 10.67 -3.64
C HIS A 102 0.01 11.27 -3.39
N LEU A 103 1.07 10.82 -4.08
CA LEU A 103 2.40 11.43 -3.99
C LEU A 103 2.41 12.88 -4.49
N ILE A 104 1.74 13.16 -5.61
CA ILE A 104 1.58 14.52 -6.15
C ILE A 104 0.87 15.40 -5.11
N MET A 105 -0.19 14.89 -4.47
CA MET A 105 -0.87 15.59 -3.39
C MET A 105 0.04 15.82 -2.18
N CYS A 106 0.81 14.80 -1.76
CA CYS A 106 1.76 14.90 -0.65
C CYS A 106 2.82 15.97 -0.91
N TYR A 107 3.41 16.01 -2.10
CA TYR A 107 4.39 17.01 -2.46
C TYR A 107 3.79 18.41 -2.63
N SER A 108 2.59 18.54 -3.19
CA SER A 108 1.94 19.85 -3.38
C SER A 108 1.47 20.49 -2.07
N GLN A 109 1.05 19.68 -1.09
CA GLN A 109 0.50 20.15 0.19
C GLN A 109 1.48 20.03 1.37
N GLY A 110 2.56 19.27 1.23
CA GLY A 110 3.49 18.96 2.32
C GLY A 110 2.94 17.95 3.32
N ILE A 111 2.20 16.94 2.85
CA ILE A 111 1.66 15.86 3.68
C ILE A 111 2.73 14.79 3.81
N GLY A 112 3.27 14.58 5.01
CA GLY A 112 4.25 13.51 5.25
C GLY A 112 5.65 13.75 4.68
N VAL A 113 5.82 14.84 3.92
CA VAL A 113 7.06 15.24 3.27
C VAL A 113 7.10 16.76 3.19
N LYS A 114 8.30 17.33 3.04
CA LYS A 114 8.42 18.77 2.77
C LYS A 114 7.70 19.11 1.46
N LYS A 115 6.89 20.16 1.48
CA LYS A 115 6.21 20.68 0.29
C LYS A 115 7.24 20.98 -0.81
N ASP A 116 6.99 20.43 -2.00
CA ASP A 116 7.81 20.57 -3.21
C ASP A 116 6.90 20.51 -4.45
N VAL A 117 6.42 21.68 -4.88
CA VAL A 117 5.50 21.78 -6.01
C VAL A 117 6.18 21.38 -7.32
N SER A 118 7.47 21.66 -7.49
CA SER A 118 8.22 21.28 -8.69
C SER A 118 8.31 19.76 -8.85
N LYS A 119 8.52 19.04 -7.75
CA LYS A 119 8.51 17.57 -7.77
C LYS A 119 7.13 16.99 -8.01
N ALA A 120 6.07 17.66 -7.52
CA ALA A 120 4.69 17.29 -7.84
C ALA A 120 4.39 17.45 -9.34
N GLU A 121 4.86 18.52 -9.98
CA GLU A 121 4.72 18.75 -11.43
C GLU A 121 5.55 17.76 -12.27
N GLU A 122 6.75 17.41 -11.82
CA GLU A 122 7.58 16.37 -12.44
C GLU A 122 6.85 15.02 -12.44
N LEU A 123 6.34 14.62 -11.27
CA LEU A 123 5.52 13.42 -11.12
C LEU A 123 4.25 13.49 -11.98
N TYR A 124 3.56 14.63 -12.05
CA TYR A 124 2.35 14.78 -12.88
C TYR A 124 2.65 14.69 -14.37
N SER A 125 3.73 15.32 -14.83
CA SER A 125 4.13 15.30 -16.25
C SER A 125 4.73 13.96 -16.70
N GLY A 126 5.04 13.05 -15.77
CA GLY A 126 5.63 11.74 -16.08
C GLY A 126 7.05 11.84 -16.63
N LYS A 127 7.72 12.99 -16.43
CA LYS A 127 9.12 13.17 -16.82
C LYS A 127 9.98 12.43 -15.80
N PRO A 128 10.79 11.45 -16.20
CA PRO A 128 11.71 10.80 -15.28
C PRO A 128 12.79 11.80 -14.84
N LYS A 129 13.25 11.67 -13.59
CA LYS A 129 14.42 12.36 -13.04
C LYS A 129 15.48 12.49 -14.13
N LYS A 130 15.80 13.72 -14.54
CA LYS A 130 17.05 13.98 -15.25
C LYS A 130 18.18 13.74 -14.24
N ILE A 131 18.68 12.52 -14.20
CA ILE A 131 19.94 12.20 -13.53
C ILE A 131 21.00 13.03 -14.27
N LYS A 132 21.53 14.05 -13.61
CA LYS A 132 22.75 14.75 -14.04
C LYS A 132 23.96 13.97 -13.58
#